data_AF-A0A2G9RB98-F1
#
_entry.id   AF-A0A2G9RB98-F1
#
_cell.length_a   1.000
_cell.length_b   1.000
_cell.length_c   1.000
_cell.angle_alpha   90.00
_cell.angle_beta   90.00
_cell.angle_gamma   90.00
#
_symmetry.space_group_name_H-M   'P 1'
#
loop_
_entity.id
_entity.type
_entity.pdbx_description
1 polymer ?
#
loop_
_entity_poly.entity_id
_entity_poly.type
_entity_poly.pdbx_seq_one_letter_code
_entity_poly.pdbx_strand_id
1 'polypeptide(L)'
;QPSKEGEIPTPQPENVEEGEVYELGEIVTTTGDVDVVQEETHFTSASAQILIREIMVCNRDLQKIKEDINDVEKRLKNIIDVLGRM
;
A
#
# COMPACT_ATOMS: atom_id res chain seq x y z
N GLN A 1 22.28 34.73 -26.95
CA GLN A 1 21.94 35.14 -25.58
C GLN A 1 20.75 36.10 -25.66
N PRO A 2 19.70 36.03 -24.81
CA PRO A 2 19.45 35.10 -23.72
C PRO A 2 18.09 34.34 -23.80
N SER A 3 17.95 33.45 -22.82
CA SER A 3 16.87 32.61 -22.34
C SER A 3 15.41 33.09 -22.43
N LYS A 4 14.50 32.12 -22.57
CA LYS A 4 13.20 32.13 -21.88
C LYS A 4 13.01 30.81 -21.14
N GLU A 5 13.63 30.81 -19.97
CA GLU A 5 13.29 30.02 -18.81
C GLU A 5 11.90 30.45 -18.31
N GLY A 6 11.06 29.49 -17.89
CA GLY A 6 9.96 29.74 -16.95
C GLY A 6 8.64 30.22 -17.54
N GLU A 7 7.71 29.27 -17.73
CA GLU A 7 6.34 29.49 -17.26
C GLU A 7 5.90 28.22 -16.54
N ILE A 8 6.05 28.25 -15.22
CA ILE A 8 5.37 27.38 -14.29
C ILE A 8 4.04 28.10 -14.02
N PRO A 9 2.88 27.56 -14.41
CA PRO A 9 1.64 28.00 -13.81
C PRO A 9 1.56 27.35 -12.43
N THR A 10 2.03 28.07 -11.41
CA THR A 10 1.66 27.81 -10.01
C THR A 10 0.17 28.18 -9.82
N PRO A 11 -0.50 27.52 -8.86
CA PRO A 11 -1.94 27.26 -8.88
C PRO A 11 -2.77 28.45 -8.38
N GLN A 12 -4.00 28.58 -8.88
CA GLN A 12 -5.06 29.31 -8.19
C GLN A 12 -6.32 28.42 -8.12
N PRO A 13 -7.03 28.41 -6.97
CA PRO A 13 -7.97 27.36 -6.60
C PRO A 13 -9.41 27.85 -6.72
N GLU A 14 -10.25 27.24 -7.57
CA GLU A 14 -11.70 27.51 -7.53
C GLU A 14 -12.47 26.48 -8.37
N ASN A 15 -12.56 25.26 -7.83
CA ASN A 15 -13.85 24.61 -7.62
C ASN A 15 -13.60 23.36 -6.77
N VAL A 16 -13.75 23.56 -5.46
CA VAL A 16 -14.18 22.51 -4.54
C VAL A 16 -15.57 22.06 -4.96
N GLU A 17 -15.63 21.24 -6.01
CA GLU A 17 -16.71 20.26 -6.13
C GLU A 17 -16.21 19.01 -5.38
N GLU A 18 -16.39 19.13 -4.08
CA GLU A 18 -16.30 18.12 -3.05
C GLU A 18 -17.13 16.90 -3.49
N GLY A 19 -16.51 15.92 -4.15
CA GLY A 19 -17.30 14.80 -4.66
C GLY A 19 -16.59 13.70 -5.44
N GLU A 20 -15.38 13.89 -5.95
CA GLU A 20 -14.63 12.77 -6.50
C GLU A 20 -13.90 12.03 -5.37
N VAL A 21 -14.69 11.35 -4.55
CA VAL A 21 -14.22 10.11 -3.93
C VAL A 21 -13.80 9.26 -5.11
N TYR A 22 -12.49 9.18 -5.38
CA TYR A 22 -11.96 8.08 -6.16
C TYR A 22 -12.53 6.85 -5.49
N GLU A 23 -13.50 6.22 -6.15
CA GLU A 23 -14.01 4.93 -5.80
C GLU A 23 -12.76 4.05 -5.76
N LEU A 24 -12.24 3.87 -4.54
CA LEU A 24 -11.14 3.00 -4.23
C LEU A 24 -11.72 1.63 -4.54
N GLY A 25 -11.65 1.28 -5.84
CA GLY A 25 -12.29 0.13 -6.43
C GLY A 25 -12.03 -1.02 -5.50
N GLU A 26 -13.12 -1.51 -4.92
CA GLU A 26 -13.22 -2.62 -3.98
C GLU A 26 -11.85 -3.29 -3.77
N ILE A 27 -11.18 -2.99 -2.66
CA ILE A 27 -9.94 -3.69 -2.31
C ILE A 27 -10.37 -5.13 -2.02
N VAL A 28 -10.33 -5.96 -3.07
CA VAL A 28 -10.59 -7.38 -3.00
C VAL A 28 -9.51 -7.95 -2.08
N THR A 29 -9.89 -8.25 -0.85
CA THR A 29 -9.03 -8.93 0.13
C THR A 29 -8.94 -10.40 -0.28
N THR A 30 -8.02 -10.72 -1.19
CA THR A 30 -7.71 -12.10 -1.53
C THR A 30 -7.15 -12.78 -0.27
N THR A 31 -7.96 -13.62 0.37
CA THR A 31 -7.57 -14.39 1.58
C THR A 31 -6.71 -15.62 1.24
N GLY A 32 -6.43 -15.83 -0.06
CA GLY A 32 -5.53 -16.87 -0.54
C GLY A 32 -4.07 -16.48 -0.32
N ASP A 33 -3.24 -17.46 -0.02
CA ASP A 33 -1.78 -17.32 -0.02
C ASP A 33 -1.34 -17.14 -1.49
N VAL A 34 -1.32 -15.88 -1.95
CA VAL A 34 -0.85 -15.55 -3.30
C VAL A 34 0.67 -15.53 -3.23
N ASP A 35 1.28 -16.63 -3.68
CA ASP A 35 2.72 -16.67 -3.88
C ASP A 35 3.08 -15.63 -4.95
N VAL A 36 3.70 -14.53 -4.52
CA VAL A 36 4.17 -13.47 -5.43
C VAL A 36 5.42 -14.02 -6.11
N VAL A 37 5.20 -14.83 -7.14
CA VAL A 37 6.26 -15.24 -8.06
C VAL A 37 6.84 -13.97 -8.67
N GLN A 38 8.15 -13.80 -8.54
CA GLN A 38 8.88 -12.74 -9.20
C GLN A 38 8.83 -13.01 -10.71
N GLU A 39 7.79 -12.52 -11.37
CA GLU A 39 7.75 -12.50 -12.82
C GLU A 39 8.80 -11.47 -13.27
N GLU A 40 9.74 -11.90 -14.11
CA GLU A 40 10.77 -11.03 -14.68
C GLU A 40 10.15 -10.14 -15.75
N THR A 41 9.34 -9.18 -15.30
CA THR A 41 8.74 -8.18 -16.16
C THR A 41 9.83 -7.23 -16.65
N HIS A 42 10.06 -7.19 -17.96
CA HIS A 42 11.07 -6.35 -18.61
C HIS A 42 10.63 -4.89 -18.71
N PHE A 43 10.36 -4.24 -17.58
CA PHE A 43 10.18 -2.81 -17.58
C PHE A 43 11.55 -2.12 -17.68
N THR A 44 11.81 -1.52 -18.84
CA THR A 44 13.12 -0.96 -19.19
C THR A 44 13.38 0.44 -18.60
N SER A 45 12.40 1.05 -17.92
CA SER A 45 12.60 2.36 -17.27
C SER A 45 13.15 2.20 -15.86
N ALA A 46 14.04 3.11 -15.47
CA ALA A 46 14.55 3.18 -14.09
C ALA A 46 13.42 3.36 -13.07
N SER A 47 12.37 4.10 -13.42
CA SER A 47 11.19 4.31 -12.57
C SER A 47 10.44 3.00 -12.28
N ALA A 48 10.30 2.13 -13.27
CA ALA A 48 9.61 0.86 -13.08
C ALA A 48 10.42 -0.11 -12.22
N GLN A 49 11.75 -0.14 -12.36
CA GLN A 49 12.61 -0.95 -11.50
C GLN A 49 12.58 -0.48 -10.03
N ILE A 50 12.52 0.83 -9.79
CA ILE A 50 12.34 1.39 -8.44
C ILE A 50 10.99 0.94 -7.88
N LEU A 51 9.91 1.12 -8.64
CA LEU A 51 8.57 0.74 -8.21
C LEU A 51 8.46 -0.76 -7.88
N ILE A 52 9.06 -1.63 -8.71
CA ILE A 52 9.10 -3.08 -8.43
C ILE A 52 9.79 -3.37 -7.10
N ARG A 53 10.94 -2.72 -6.82
CA ARG A 53 11.64 -2.91 -5.55
C ARG A 53 10.83 -2.41 -4.36
N GLU A 54 10.17 -1.27 -4.49
CA GLU A 54 9.30 -0.73 -3.44
C GLU A 54 8.14 -1.69 -3.15
N ILE A 55 7.47 -2.20 -4.19
CA ILE A 55 6.40 -3.21 -4.05
C ILE A 55 6.92 -4.47 -3.35
N MET A 56 8.10 -4.97 -3.72
CA MET A 56 8.70 -6.13 -3.07
C MET A 56 9.00 -5.90 -1.58
N VAL A 57 9.45 -4.70 -1.20
CA VAL A 57 9.67 -4.33 0.20
C VAL A 57 8.34 -4.27 0.94
N CYS A 58 7.34 -3.58 0.38
CA CYS A 58 6.00 -3.49 0.95
C CYS A 58 5.39 -4.88 1.19
N ASN A 59 5.55 -5.82 0.25
CA ASN A 59 5.05 -7.19 0.42
C ASN A 59 5.66 -7.90 1.63
N ARG A 60 6.96 -7.69 1.91
CA ARG A 60 7.61 -8.25 3.10
C ARG A 60 7.07 -7.63 4.38
N ASP A 61 6.89 -6.32 4.38
CA ASP A 61 6.33 -5.59 5.52
C ASP A 61 4.90 -6.05 5.80
N LEU A 62 4.08 -6.28 4.76
CA LEU A 62 2.73 -6.81 4.89
C LEU A 62 2.70 -8.21 5.51
N GLN A 63 3.63 -9.10 5.13
CA GLN A 63 3.74 -10.43 5.76
C GLN A 63 4.05 -10.31 7.26
N LYS A 64 4.95 -9.39 7.63
CA LYS A 64 5.25 -9.15 9.05
C LYS A 64 4.05 -8.60 9.83
N ILE A 65 3.30 -7.67 9.25
CA ILE A 65 2.07 -7.14 9.85
C ILE A 65 1.04 -8.27 10.06
N LYS A 66 0.89 -9.17 9.08
CA LYS A 66 0.02 -10.35 9.19
C LYS A 66 0.44 -11.26 10.36
N GLU A 67 1.74 -11.50 10.55
CA GLU A 67 2.27 -12.24 11.69
C GLU A 67 1.98 -11.54 13.02
N ASP A 68 2.21 -10.23 13.10
CA ASP A 68 1.96 -9.43 14.31
C ASP A 68 0.46 -9.45 14.70
N ILE A 69 -0.44 -9.35 13.72
CA ILE A 69 -1.90 -9.48 13.94
C ILE A 69 -2.22 -10.86 14.51
N ASN A 70 -1.68 -11.93 13.94
CA ASN A 70 -1.90 -13.29 14.42
C ASN A 70 -1.41 -13.48 15.87
N ASP A 71 -0.29 -12.87 16.25
CA ASP A 71 0.20 -12.90 17.64
C ASP A 71 -0.77 -12.17 18.58
N VAL A 72 -1.21 -10.96 18.20
CA VAL A 72 -2.17 -10.17 18.98
C VAL A 72 -3.48 -10.94 19.17
N GLU A 73 -4.02 -11.55 18.12
CA GLU A 73 -5.24 -12.37 18.20
C GLU A 73 -5.07 -13.54 19.18
N LYS A 74 -3.93 -14.23 19.14
CA LYS A 74 -3.64 -15.35 20.04
C LYS A 74 -3.57 -14.88 21.50
N ARG A 75 -2.92 -13.75 21.74
CA ARG A 75 -2.83 -13.14 23.08
C ARG A 75 -4.20 -12.75 23.61
N LEU A 76 -5.05 -12.17 22.77
CA LEU A 76 -6.42 -11.81 23.15
C LEU A 76 -7.26 -13.05 23.49
N LYS A 77 -7.18 -14.11 22.69
CA LYS A 77 -7.83 -15.40 22.98
C LYS A 77 -7.42 -15.96 24.34
N ASN A 78 -6.13 -15.91 24.67
CA ASN A 78 -5.63 -16.37 25.97
C ASN A 78 -6.18 -15.54 27.14
N ILE A 79 -6.26 -14.20 26.98
CA ILE A 79 -6.83 -13.33 28.01
C ILE A 79 -8.30 -13.68 28.24
N ILE A 80 -9.08 -13.84 27.17
CA ILE A 80 -10.50 -14.21 27.27
C ILE A 80 -10.68 -15.59 27.95
N ASP A 81 -9.85 -16.58 27.61
CA ASP A 81 -9.90 -17.92 28.23
C ASP A 81 -9.64 -17.86 29.75
N VAL A 82 -8.62 -17.10 30.18
CA VAL A 82 -8.32 -16.92 31.61
C VAL A 82 -9.48 -16.24 32.33
N LEU A 83 -10.05 -15.18 31.74
CA LEU A 83 -11.16 -14.45 32.35
C LEU A 83 -12.43 -15.29 32.44
N GLY A 84 -12.71 -16.16 31.45
CA GLY A 84 -13.88 -17.03 31.46
C GLY A 84 -13.79 -18.21 32.43
N ARG A 85 -12.60 -18.51 32.97
CA ARG A 85 -12.40 -19.55 34.00
C ARG A 85 -12.56 -19.05 35.43
N MET A 86 -12.58 -17.72 35.64
CA MET A 86 -12.87 -17.11 36.94
C MET A 86 -14.38 -17.07 37.20
#